data_AF-A0A9P0FR44-F1
#
_entry.id   AF-A0A9P0FR44-F1
#
_cell.length_a   1.000
_cell.length_b   1.000
_cell.length_c   1.000
_cell.angle_alpha   90.00
_cell.angle_beta   90.00
_cell.angle_gamma   90.00
#
_symmetry.space_group_name_H-M   'P 1'
#
loop_
_entity.id
_entity.type
_entity.pdbx_description
1 polymer ?
#
loop_
_entity_poly.entity_id
_entity_poly.type
_entity_poly.pdbx_seq_one_letter_code
_entity_poly.pdbx_strand_id
1 'polypeptide(L)'
;MAAQGDKHKSISGLTPHEFITLNELEQIPEGFLAEHSANQMEYNDAKKKFAEICEDYGKILENGKKSQALEFAFKVIYDIEPEARSIKKVKQDKMWNFIFSSKGNDGESKRKICWIHTDKAVFKHSTNPKEIILTVKLASLLAIETWKMLIEHAQFMKIDKVLLTPSAGAIYSLKDIRFIAARIEGNQRNTTNIQKIINASCQPGGHLLAESNYSCALAAVLASTKDMKNEEVRVQIVSKVVKQYFVARKPLDVDKCRIWCQFAFDGNYRMLNNSDNDVLHKIFKYAQKNAQIIKLREVEF
;
A
#
# COMPACT_ATOMS: atom_id res chain seq x y z
N MET A 1 25.06 -4.70 -58.72
CA MET A 1 24.66 -3.27 -58.86
C MET A 1 23.20 -3.18 -58.43
N ALA A 2 22.86 -3.23 -57.14
CA ALA A 2 23.02 -2.21 -56.10
C ALA A 2 22.22 -0.92 -56.40
N ALA A 3 20.99 -0.86 -55.87
CA ALA A 3 20.28 0.36 -55.56
C ALA A 3 19.63 0.17 -54.18
N GLN A 4 20.31 0.71 -53.16
CA GLN A 4 19.85 0.84 -51.78
C GLN A 4 18.84 2.00 -51.71
N GLY A 5 17.75 1.78 -50.99
CA GLY A 5 16.81 2.81 -50.57
C GLY A 5 16.47 2.60 -49.11
N ASP A 6 17.36 3.07 -48.23
CA ASP A 6 17.21 3.04 -46.78
C ASP A 6 15.99 3.88 -46.33
N LYS A 7 15.06 3.23 -45.63
CA LYS A 7 14.05 3.92 -44.81
C LYS A 7 14.56 4.02 -43.37
N HIS A 8 15.43 4.99 -43.13
CA HIS A 8 15.67 5.50 -41.79
C HIS A 8 14.44 6.29 -41.33
N LYS A 9 13.60 5.71 -40.47
CA LYS A 9 12.72 6.49 -39.59
C LYS A 9 13.55 6.93 -38.39
N SER A 10 14.03 8.16 -38.43
CA SER A 10 14.56 8.87 -37.27
C SER A 10 13.44 9.04 -36.24
N ILE A 11 13.56 8.39 -35.08
CA ILE A 11 12.78 8.74 -33.89
C ILE A 11 13.50 9.94 -33.27
N SER A 12 13.22 11.12 -33.82
CA SER A 12 13.65 12.40 -33.30
C SER A 12 12.47 13.10 -32.64
N GLY A 13 12.59 13.40 -31.35
CA GLY A 13 11.79 14.43 -30.68
C GLY A 13 10.86 13.92 -29.58
N LEU A 14 11.41 13.72 -28.39
CA LEU A 14 10.67 13.99 -27.14
C LEU A 14 11.47 15.09 -26.43
N THR A 15 10.87 16.27 -26.34
CA THR A 15 11.47 17.47 -25.73
C THR A 15 11.37 17.41 -24.20
N PRO A 16 12.22 18.14 -23.45
CA PRO A 16 12.25 18.14 -21.97
C PRO A 16 11.04 18.79 -21.24
N HIS A 17 9.89 18.91 -21.88
CA HIS A 17 8.72 19.59 -21.30
C HIS A 17 7.43 18.78 -21.47
N GLU A 18 7.31 17.72 -20.68
CA GLU A 18 6.01 17.21 -20.23
C GLU A 18 6.04 17.13 -18.69
N PHE A 19 6.34 18.28 -18.08
CA PHE A 19 5.88 18.52 -16.71
C PHE A 19 4.36 18.49 -16.76
N ILE A 20 3.75 17.44 -16.20
CA ILE A 20 2.30 17.34 -15.99
C ILE A 20 1.85 18.66 -15.39
N THR A 21 1.19 19.49 -16.20
CA THR A 21 0.66 20.76 -15.74
C THR A 21 -0.49 20.46 -14.78
N LEU A 22 -0.72 21.32 -13.78
CA LEU A 22 -1.83 21.18 -12.83
C LEU A 22 -3.18 20.93 -13.53
N ASN A 23 -3.34 21.36 -14.78
CA ASN A 23 -4.50 21.14 -15.64
C ASN A 23 -4.74 19.65 -16.00
N GLU A 24 -3.71 18.82 -16.16
CA GLU A 24 -3.86 17.39 -16.48
C GLU A 24 -4.23 16.54 -15.24
N LEU A 25 -4.12 17.11 -14.05
CA LEU A 25 -4.53 16.50 -12.79
C LEU A 25 -5.92 16.96 -12.32
N GLU A 26 -6.52 17.98 -12.97
CA GLU A 26 -7.88 18.47 -12.71
C GLU A 26 -8.96 17.57 -13.29
N GLN A 27 -8.62 16.77 -14.30
CA GLN A 27 -9.50 15.74 -14.84
C GLN A 27 -8.95 14.38 -14.41
N ILE A 28 -9.51 13.80 -13.34
CA ILE A 28 -9.29 12.36 -13.10
C ILE A 28 -9.99 11.66 -14.27
N PRO A 29 -9.25 10.97 -15.17
CA PRO A 29 -9.88 10.36 -16.33
C PRO A 29 -10.89 9.33 -15.85
N GLU A 30 -12.05 9.22 -16.50
CA GLU A 30 -13.07 8.23 -16.15
C GLU A 30 -12.50 6.80 -16.12
N GLY A 31 -11.59 6.48 -17.04
CA GLY A 31 -10.86 5.21 -17.05
C GLY A 31 -10.06 4.94 -15.78
N PHE A 32 -9.52 5.99 -15.13
CA PHE A 32 -8.83 5.85 -13.86
C PHE A 32 -9.80 5.50 -12.72
N LEU A 33 -10.99 6.13 -12.68
CA LEU A 33 -12.03 5.79 -11.70
C LEU A 33 -12.52 4.35 -11.86
N ALA A 34 -12.73 3.91 -13.09
CA ALA A 34 -13.14 2.54 -13.40
C ALA A 34 -12.08 1.51 -12.95
N GLU A 35 -10.80 1.73 -13.29
CA GLU A 35 -9.69 0.85 -12.87
C GLU A 35 -9.60 0.74 -11.34
N HIS A 36 -9.71 1.86 -10.62
CA HIS A 36 -9.55 1.86 -9.16
C HIS A 36 -10.77 1.28 -8.44
N SER A 37 -11.97 1.46 -8.98
CA SER A 37 -13.17 0.79 -8.50
C SER A 37 -13.07 -0.73 -8.68
N ALA A 38 -12.54 -1.17 -9.83
CA ALA A 38 -12.28 -2.59 -10.09
C ALA A 38 -11.25 -3.17 -9.10
N ASN A 39 -10.17 -2.43 -8.79
CA ASN A 39 -9.19 -2.85 -7.78
C ASN A 39 -9.81 -3.04 -6.38
N GLN A 40 -10.78 -2.20 -5.99
CA GLN A 40 -11.47 -2.31 -4.70
C GLN A 40 -12.38 -3.54 -4.66
N MET A 41 -13.10 -3.82 -5.75
CA MET A 41 -13.91 -5.04 -5.87
C MET A 41 -13.03 -6.28 -5.83
N GLU A 42 -11.95 -6.32 -6.62
CA GLU A 42 -10.98 -7.41 -6.65
C GLU A 42 -10.39 -7.70 -5.26
N TYR A 43 -10.04 -6.65 -4.50
CA TYR A 43 -9.55 -6.82 -3.13
C TYR A 43 -10.62 -7.40 -2.19
N ASN A 44 -11.85 -6.91 -2.27
CA ASN A 44 -12.94 -7.41 -1.44
C ASN A 44 -13.27 -8.88 -1.76
N ASP A 45 -13.24 -9.26 -3.02
CA ASP A 45 -13.49 -10.64 -3.45
C ASP A 45 -12.33 -11.57 -3.05
N ALA A 46 -11.08 -11.10 -3.20
CA ALA A 46 -9.91 -11.81 -2.67
C ALA A 46 -10.01 -12.01 -1.15
N LYS A 47 -10.43 -10.98 -0.40
CA LYS A 47 -10.61 -11.06 1.06
C LYS A 47 -11.67 -12.08 1.46
N LYS A 48 -12.84 -12.06 0.80
CA LYS A 48 -13.91 -13.05 1.05
C LYS A 48 -13.43 -14.46 0.73
N LYS A 49 -12.84 -14.66 -0.45
CA LYS A 49 -12.37 -15.98 -0.87
C LYS A 49 -11.25 -16.49 0.02
N PHE A 50 -10.34 -15.62 0.44
CA PHE A 50 -9.26 -16.00 1.35
C PHE A 50 -9.79 -16.45 2.71
N ALA A 51 -10.86 -15.82 3.23
CA ALA A 51 -11.52 -16.27 4.47
C ALA A 51 -12.12 -17.68 4.35
N GLU A 52 -12.55 -18.09 3.15
CA GLU A 52 -12.98 -19.47 2.89
C GLU A 52 -11.80 -20.45 2.85
N ILE A 53 -10.64 -20.00 2.39
CA ILE A 53 -9.43 -20.82 2.21
C ILE A 53 -8.65 -20.98 3.53
N CYS A 54 -8.45 -19.89 4.26
CA CYS A 54 -7.76 -19.82 5.54
C CYS A 54 -8.78 -19.61 6.66
N GLU A 55 -9.23 -20.69 7.30
CA GLU A 55 -10.39 -20.66 8.20
C GLU A 55 -10.24 -19.78 9.44
N ASP A 56 -9.00 -19.48 9.87
CA ASP A 56 -8.71 -18.58 10.99
C ASP A 56 -8.43 -17.14 10.57
N TYR A 57 -8.49 -16.83 9.26
CA TYR A 57 -8.36 -15.46 8.79
C TYR A 57 -9.53 -14.59 9.27
N GLY A 58 -9.21 -13.42 9.84
CA GLY A 58 -10.18 -12.51 10.43
C GLY A 58 -10.74 -12.97 11.79
N LYS A 59 -10.28 -14.10 12.35
CA LYS A 59 -10.65 -14.55 13.70
C LYS A 59 -9.66 -14.01 14.74
N ILE A 60 -10.17 -13.73 15.94
CA ILE A 60 -9.36 -13.23 17.06
C ILE A 60 -8.20 -14.20 17.33
N LEU A 61 -7.01 -13.66 17.50
CA LEU A 61 -5.83 -14.45 17.88
C LEU A 61 -5.93 -14.88 19.34
N GLU A 62 -5.66 -16.16 19.59
CA GLU A 62 -5.72 -16.79 20.92
C GLU A 62 -4.30 -17.15 21.38
N ASN A 63 -4.01 -16.94 22.67
CA ASN A 63 -2.70 -17.28 23.22
C ASN A 63 -2.46 -18.80 23.19
N GLY A 64 -1.25 -19.24 22.82
CA GLY A 64 -0.88 -20.65 22.75
C GLY A 64 -1.48 -21.45 21.58
N LYS A 65 -2.31 -20.83 20.74
CA LYS A 65 -2.91 -21.46 19.56
C LYS A 65 -2.18 -21.04 18.30
N LYS A 66 -1.83 -22.01 17.45
CA LYS A 66 -1.24 -21.71 16.14
C LYS A 66 -2.28 -21.05 15.24
N SER A 67 -1.86 -20.01 14.52
CA SER A 67 -2.68 -19.35 13.50
C SER A 67 -2.02 -19.48 12.13
N GLN A 68 -2.73 -20.09 11.19
CA GLN A 68 -2.29 -20.24 9.81
C GLN A 68 -2.35 -18.90 9.06
N ALA A 69 -3.34 -18.06 9.36
CA ALA A 69 -3.41 -16.70 8.85
C ALA A 69 -2.17 -15.87 9.28
N LEU A 70 -1.73 -16.01 10.53
CA LEU A 70 -0.56 -15.31 11.03
C LEU A 70 0.75 -15.83 10.41
N GLU A 71 0.88 -17.15 10.24
CA GLU A 71 2.00 -17.76 9.51
C GLU A 71 2.06 -17.28 8.05
N PHE A 72 0.91 -17.22 7.38
CA PHE A 72 0.79 -16.63 6.05
C PHE A 72 1.26 -15.17 6.04
N ALA A 73 0.75 -14.35 6.97
CA ALA A 73 1.10 -12.94 7.03
C ALA A 73 2.61 -12.73 7.25
N PHE A 74 3.21 -13.51 8.16
CA PHE A 74 4.64 -13.43 8.43
C PHE A 74 5.47 -13.76 7.19
N LYS A 75 5.20 -14.90 6.53
CA LYS A 75 5.93 -15.28 5.30
C LYS A 75 5.75 -14.27 4.18
N VAL A 76 4.53 -13.74 4.00
CA VAL A 76 4.27 -12.75 2.96
C VAL A 76 5.07 -11.47 3.21
N ILE A 77 5.05 -10.96 4.44
CA ILE A 77 5.68 -9.69 4.81
C ILE A 77 7.22 -9.79 4.81
N TYR A 78 7.78 -10.88 5.35
CA TYR A 78 9.23 -11.00 5.58
C TYR A 78 9.98 -11.76 4.49
N ASP A 79 9.32 -12.64 3.74
CA ASP A 79 10.00 -13.46 2.73
C ASP A 79 9.56 -13.08 1.32
N ILE A 80 8.26 -13.21 1.03
CA ILE A 80 7.72 -13.12 -0.34
C ILE A 80 7.78 -11.70 -0.88
N GLU A 81 7.37 -10.69 -0.11
CA GLU A 81 7.37 -9.31 -0.58
C GLU A 81 8.79 -8.78 -0.88
N PRO A 82 9.81 -8.97 -0.01
CA PRO A 82 11.20 -8.66 -0.34
C PRO A 82 11.71 -9.40 -1.59
N GLU A 83 11.42 -10.70 -1.69
CA GLU A 83 11.86 -11.52 -2.81
C GLU A 83 11.21 -11.08 -4.14
N ALA A 84 9.90 -10.82 -4.14
CA ALA A 84 9.18 -10.34 -5.32
C ALA A 84 9.72 -9.00 -5.84
N ARG A 85 10.26 -8.13 -4.95
CA ARG A 85 10.89 -6.87 -5.35
C ARG A 85 12.25 -7.07 -6.03
N SER A 86 13.04 -8.05 -5.60
CA SER A 86 14.34 -8.34 -6.21
C SER A 86 14.19 -9.01 -7.58
N ILE A 87 13.19 -9.88 -7.73
CA ILE A 87 12.91 -10.64 -8.95
C ILE A 87 12.50 -9.76 -10.14
N LYS A 88 11.78 -8.65 -9.89
CA LYS A 88 11.44 -7.68 -10.96
C LYS A 88 12.67 -7.12 -11.68
N LYS A 89 13.86 -7.18 -11.07
CA LYS A 89 15.12 -6.80 -11.71
C LYS A 89 15.67 -7.86 -12.67
N VAL A 90 15.22 -9.12 -12.54
CA VAL A 90 15.76 -10.31 -13.22
C VAL A 90 14.78 -10.91 -14.26
N LYS A 91 13.57 -10.36 -14.43
CA LYS A 91 12.53 -10.82 -15.39
C LYS A 91 12.22 -12.33 -15.31
N GLN A 92 12.15 -12.90 -14.12
CA GLN A 92 11.64 -14.26 -13.91
C GLN A 92 10.32 -14.21 -13.15
N ASP A 93 9.36 -15.07 -13.50
CA ASP A 93 8.16 -15.24 -12.70
C ASP A 93 8.38 -16.26 -11.59
N LYS A 94 7.90 -15.95 -10.39
CA LYS A 94 7.87 -16.87 -9.26
C LYS A 94 6.47 -17.07 -8.74
N MET A 95 6.28 -18.26 -8.18
CA MET A 95 5.05 -18.69 -7.57
C MET A 95 5.34 -19.33 -6.21
N TRP A 96 4.55 -18.96 -5.21
CA TRP A 96 4.57 -19.57 -3.88
C TRP A 96 3.22 -20.23 -3.61
N ASN A 97 3.19 -21.26 -2.78
CA ASN A 97 1.95 -21.86 -2.31
C ASN A 97 1.90 -21.98 -0.79
N PHE A 98 0.68 -21.85 -0.27
CA PHE A 98 0.34 -22.07 1.13
C PHE A 98 -0.75 -23.11 1.19
N ILE A 99 -0.55 -24.14 2.02
CA ILE A 99 -1.53 -25.20 2.24
C ILE A 99 -2.17 -24.97 3.61
N PHE A 100 -3.45 -24.63 3.61
CA PHE A 100 -4.25 -24.47 4.81
C PHE A 100 -4.96 -25.79 5.11
N SER A 101 -4.75 -26.31 6.32
CA SER A 101 -5.33 -27.56 6.79
C SER A 101 -6.40 -27.28 7.84
N SER A 102 -7.55 -27.91 7.72
CA SER A 102 -8.59 -27.93 8.75
C SER A 102 -9.12 -29.34 8.99
N LYS A 103 -9.63 -29.58 10.20
CA LYS A 103 -10.33 -30.83 10.52
C LYS A 103 -11.81 -30.64 10.20
N GLY A 104 -12.36 -31.47 9.32
CA GLY A 104 -13.79 -31.54 9.07
C GLY A 104 -14.55 -32.19 10.23
N ASN A 105 -15.88 -32.08 10.20
CA ASN A 105 -16.76 -32.68 11.21
C ASN A 105 -16.62 -34.21 11.29
N ASP A 106 -16.28 -34.85 10.18
CA ASP A 106 -16.12 -36.30 10.07
C ASP A 106 -14.69 -36.77 10.41
N GLY A 107 -13.84 -35.87 10.92
CA GLY A 107 -12.42 -36.14 11.20
C GLY A 107 -11.50 -36.09 9.97
N GLU A 108 -12.05 -35.98 8.76
CA GLU A 108 -11.27 -35.83 7.53
C GLU A 108 -10.49 -34.50 7.48
N SER A 109 -9.22 -34.57 7.10
CA SER A 109 -8.39 -33.38 6.90
C SER A 109 -8.72 -32.71 5.56
N LYS A 110 -9.29 -31.50 5.61
CA LYS A 110 -9.52 -30.67 4.43
C LYS A 110 -8.28 -29.82 4.17
N ARG A 111 -7.74 -29.92 2.95
CA ARG A 111 -6.63 -29.07 2.49
C ARG A 111 -7.15 -28.07 1.45
N LYS A 112 -6.82 -26.80 1.64
CA LYS A 112 -7.09 -25.71 0.71
C LYS A 112 -5.79 -24.99 0.39
N ILE A 113 -5.64 -24.47 -0.82
CA ILE A 113 -4.36 -23.95 -1.31
C ILE A 113 -4.50 -22.48 -1.72
N CYS A 114 -3.56 -21.65 -1.30
CA CYS A 114 -3.38 -20.29 -1.82
C CYS A 114 -2.09 -20.21 -2.62
N TRP A 115 -2.22 -19.83 -3.89
CA TRP A 115 -1.10 -19.56 -4.78
C TRP A 115 -0.83 -18.05 -4.80
N ILE A 116 0.44 -17.65 -4.78
CA ILE A 116 0.86 -16.25 -4.90
C ILE A 116 1.76 -16.12 -6.11
N HIS A 117 1.44 -15.22 -7.03
CA HIS A 117 2.19 -14.98 -8.27
C HIS A 117 2.81 -13.59 -8.32
N THR A 118 4.02 -13.51 -8.89
CA THR A 118 4.69 -12.23 -9.22
C THR A 118 4.09 -11.52 -10.42
N ASP A 119 3.48 -12.26 -11.36
CA ASP A 119 2.88 -11.70 -12.57
C ASP A 119 1.65 -10.84 -12.25
N LYS A 120 1.46 -9.78 -13.03
CA LYS A 120 0.29 -8.89 -12.97
C LYS A 120 -0.96 -9.53 -13.59
N ALA A 121 -0.86 -10.72 -14.19
CA ALA A 121 -1.98 -11.42 -14.80
C ALA A 121 -2.99 -11.90 -13.74
N VAL A 122 -3.93 -11.00 -13.43
CA VAL A 122 -5.32 -11.15 -12.95
C VAL A 122 -5.53 -12.12 -11.79
N PHE A 123 -6.04 -11.62 -10.66
CA PHE A 123 -6.79 -12.45 -9.71
C PHE A 123 -7.82 -13.30 -10.48
N LYS A 124 -7.54 -14.59 -10.64
CA LYS A 124 -8.49 -15.52 -11.23
C LYS A 124 -9.16 -16.25 -10.08
N HIS A 125 -10.49 -16.18 -10.02
CA HIS A 125 -11.24 -17.20 -9.31
C HIS A 125 -10.79 -18.54 -9.86
N SER A 126 -10.06 -19.33 -9.06
CA SER A 126 -9.79 -20.70 -9.43
C SER A 126 -11.14 -21.38 -9.63
N THR A 127 -11.28 -22.15 -10.70
CA THR A 127 -12.47 -23.01 -10.89
C THR A 127 -12.57 -24.04 -9.78
N ASN A 128 -11.48 -24.31 -9.06
CA ASN A 128 -11.46 -25.14 -7.88
C ASN A 128 -11.85 -24.33 -6.62
N PRO A 129 -12.94 -24.67 -5.93
CA PRO A 129 -13.39 -23.96 -4.73
C PRO A 129 -12.40 -24.06 -3.55
N LYS A 130 -11.48 -25.04 -3.57
CA LYS A 130 -10.44 -25.25 -2.56
C LYS A 130 -9.16 -24.45 -2.84
N GLU A 131 -9.17 -23.58 -3.85
CA GLU A 131 -8.00 -22.83 -4.26
C GLU A 131 -8.30 -21.34 -4.44
N ILE A 132 -7.26 -20.53 -4.25
CA ILE A 132 -7.24 -19.11 -4.58
C ILE A 132 -5.88 -18.77 -5.20
N ILE A 133 -5.90 -17.90 -6.21
CA ILE A 133 -4.70 -17.36 -6.85
C ILE A 133 -4.66 -15.87 -6.56
N LEU A 134 -3.60 -15.43 -5.89
CA LEU A 134 -3.38 -14.04 -5.50
C LEU A 134 -2.17 -13.47 -6.24
N THR A 135 -2.23 -12.18 -6.54
CA THR A 135 -1.01 -11.42 -6.83
C THR A 135 -0.27 -11.15 -5.51
N VAL A 136 1.05 -10.90 -5.58
CA VAL A 136 1.82 -10.44 -4.39
C VAL A 136 1.15 -9.22 -3.73
N LYS A 137 0.60 -8.29 -4.52
CA LYS A 137 -0.11 -7.11 -3.99
C LYS A 137 -1.29 -7.52 -3.11
N LEU A 138 -2.17 -8.39 -3.59
CA LEU A 138 -3.34 -8.83 -2.84
C LEU A 138 -2.94 -9.63 -1.60
N ALA A 139 -1.99 -10.56 -1.73
CA ALA A 139 -1.48 -11.32 -0.61
C ALA A 139 -0.92 -10.42 0.50
N SER A 140 -0.14 -9.39 0.15
CA SER A 140 0.39 -8.45 1.14
C SER A 140 -0.72 -7.62 1.81
N LEU A 141 -1.78 -7.22 1.11
CA LEU A 141 -2.90 -6.51 1.74
C LEU A 141 -3.63 -7.40 2.77
N LEU A 142 -3.86 -8.67 2.44
CA LEU A 142 -4.45 -9.65 3.38
C LEU A 142 -3.52 -9.93 4.57
N ALA A 143 -2.21 -9.96 4.33
CA ALA A 143 -1.22 -10.08 5.39
C ALA A 143 -1.26 -8.88 6.36
N ILE A 144 -1.41 -7.65 5.87
CA ILE A 144 -1.54 -6.46 6.72
C ILE A 144 -2.81 -6.50 7.58
N GLU A 145 -3.94 -6.99 7.06
CA GLU A 145 -5.17 -7.17 7.86
C GLU A 145 -4.94 -8.16 9.01
N THR A 146 -4.18 -9.22 8.79
CA THR A 146 -3.82 -10.16 9.87
C THR A 146 -2.79 -9.54 10.83
N TRP A 147 -1.83 -8.78 10.30
CA TRP A 147 -0.83 -8.07 11.11
C TRP A 147 -1.49 -7.06 12.06
N LYS A 148 -2.56 -6.38 11.62
CA LYS A 148 -3.40 -5.54 12.49
C LYS A 148 -3.92 -6.31 13.71
N MET A 149 -4.40 -7.54 13.50
CA MET A 149 -4.92 -8.38 14.59
C MET A 149 -3.82 -8.77 15.57
N LEU A 150 -2.58 -8.98 15.08
CA LEU A 150 -1.43 -9.20 15.94
C LEU A 150 -1.13 -7.98 16.84
N ILE A 151 -1.21 -6.77 16.29
CA ILE A 151 -1.02 -5.53 17.07
C ILE A 151 -2.09 -5.42 18.16
N GLU A 152 -3.36 -5.69 17.82
CA GLU A 152 -4.47 -5.70 18.79
C GLU A 152 -4.27 -6.74 19.88
N HIS A 153 -3.85 -7.95 19.49
CA HIS A 153 -3.57 -9.03 20.42
C HIS A 153 -2.41 -8.68 21.37
N ALA A 154 -1.32 -8.11 20.85
CA ALA A 154 -0.20 -7.66 21.67
C ALA A 154 -0.65 -6.61 22.71
N GLN A 155 -1.48 -5.64 22.31
CA GLN A 155 -2.06 -4.65 23.21
C GLN A 155 -2.95 -5.30 24.28
N PHE A 156 -3.82 -6.24 23.90
CA PHE A 156 -4.67 -6.99 24.84
C PHE A 156 -3.84 -7.75 25.88
N MET A 157 -2.74 -8.37 25.44
CA MET A 157 -1.78 -9.08 26.28
C MET A 157 -0.85 -8.16 27.06
N LYS A 158 -1.02 -6.83 26.96
CA LYS A 158 -0.16 -5.80 27.58
C LYS A 158 1.32 -5.95 27.23
N ILE A 159 1.60 -6.43 26.03
CA ILE A 159 2.95 -6.54 25.49
C ILE A 159 3.36 -5.15 24.99
N ASP A 160 4.29 -4.51 25.70
CA ASP A 160 4.79 -3.19 25.36
C ASP A 160 5.85 -3.27 24.23
N LYS A 161 5.39 -3.63 23.03
CA LYS A 161 6.21 -3.71 21.82
C LYS A 161 5.53 -3.00 20.66
N VAL A 162 6.36 -2.29 19.89
CA VAL A 162 5.97 -1.70 18.62
C VAL A 162 6.22 -2.71 17.51
N LEU A 163 5.21 -2.99 16.70
CA LEU A 163 5.21 -3.97 15.62
C LEU A 163 5.03 -3.24 14.28
N LEU A 164 6.15 -2.93 13.62
CA LEU A 164 6.15 -2.42 12.25
C LEU A 164 6.52 -3.51 11.26
N THR A 165 5.93 -3.49 10.07
CA THR A 165 6.41 -4.28 8.94
C THR A 165 7.76 -3.72 8.45
N PRO A 166 8.57 -4.50 7.71
CA PRO A 166 9.82 -3.99 7.15
C PRO A 166 9.63 -2.72 6.30
N SER A 167 8.57 -2.67 5.48
CA SER A 167 8.25 -1.50 4.65
C SER A 167 7.93 -0.26 5.49
N ALA A 168 7.22 -0.43 6.61
CA ALA A 168 6.96 0.66 7.55
C ALA A 168 8.21 1.08 8.35
N GLY A 169 8.99 0.10 8.84
CA GLY A 169 10.20 0.33 9.63
C GLY A 169 11.34 0.98 8.83
N ALA A 170 11.31 0.90 7.50
CA ALA A 170 12.22 1.62 6.62
C ALA A 170 11.92 3.14 6.56
N ILE A 171 10.70 3.55 6.94
CA ILE A 171 10.25 4.94 6.89
C ILE A 171 10.15 5.56 8.28
N TYR A 172 9.66 4.80 9.26
CA TYR A 172 9.43 5.28 10.61
C TYR A 172 10.24 4.49 11.63
N SER A 173 10.94 5.21 12.51
CA SER A 173 11.68 4.64 13.63
C SER A 173 10.74 4.06 14.69
N LEU A 174 11.07 2.87 15.20
CA LEU A 174 10.36 2.25 16.33
C LEU A 174 10.33 3.15 17.58
N LYS A 175 11.36 3.98 17.77
CA LYS A 175 11.48 4.89 18.91
C LYS A 175 10.49 6.06 18.83
N ASP A 176 10.07 6.41 17.61
CA ASP A 176 9.26 7.61 17.36
C ASP A 176 7.76 7.36 17.44
N ILE A 177 7.33 6.10 17.40
CA ILE A 177 5.91 5.73 17.34
C ILE A 177 5.11 6.31 18.52
N ARG A 178 5.68 6.36 19.72
CA ARG A 178 5.01 6.98 20.88
C ARG A 178 4.85 8.50 20.74
N PHE A 179 5.83 9.18 20.16
CA PHE A 179 5.76 10.62 19.90
C PHE A 179 4.78 10.94 18.78
N ILE A 180 4.72 10.08 17.75
CA ILE A 180 3.68 10.18 16.71
C ILE A 180 2.29 10.04 17.35
N ALA A 181 2.07 9.04 18.20
CA ALA A 181 0.80 8.84 18.90
C ALA A 181 0.41 10.04 19.78
N ALA A 182 1.39 10.60 20.50
CA ALA A 182 1.20 11.82 21.27
C ALA A 182 0.71 13.00 20.41
N ARG A 183 1.28 13.19 19.22
CA ARG A 183 1.01 14.36 18.38
C ARG A 183 -0.19 14.21 17.46
N ILE A 184 -0.49 13.00 17.02
CA ILE A 184 -1.61 12.71 16.11
C ILE A 184 -2.90 12.42 16.88
N GLU A 185 -2.80 11.68 17.99
CA GLU A 185 -3.96 11.18 18.75
C GLU A 185 -4.07 11.79 20.16
N GLY A 186 -3.08 12.58 20.60
CA GLY A 186 -3.05 13.11 21.97
C GLY A 186 -2.73 12.05 23.02
N ASN A 187 -2.32 10.83 22.63
CA ASN A 187 -2.12 9.71 23.54
C ASN A 187 -0.82 8.94 23.24
N GLN A 188 0.21 9.18 24.06
CA GLN A 188 1.50 8.49 23.92
C GLN A 188 1.54 7.06 24.46
N ARG A 189 0.54 6.66 25.28
CA ARG A 189 0.55 5.35 25.96
C ARG A 189 -0.01 4.24 25.07
N ASN A 190 -1.04 4.55 24.28
CA ASN A 190 -1.62 3.59 23.34
C ASN A 190 -1.12 3.90 21.93
N THR A 191 -0.24 3.05 21.40
CA THR A 191 0.31 3.21 20.04
C THR A 191 -0.38 2.31 19.02
N THR A 192 -1.39 1.53 19.44
CA THR A 192 -2.05 0.50 18.62
C THR A 192 -2.56 1.07 17.30
N ASN A 193 -3.30 2.18 17.34
CA ASN A 193 -3.89 2.79 16.16
C ASN A 193 -2.82 3.36 15.22
N ILE A 194 -1.80 4.05 15.76
CA ILE A 194 -0.68 4.54 14.97
C ILE A 194 0.07 3.42 14.27
N GLN A 195 0.34 2.31 14.94
CA GLN A 195 1.01 1.15 14.33
C GLN A 195 0.19 0.61 13.14
N LYS A 196 -1.14 0.48 13.31
CA LYS A 196 -2.04 0.04 12.22
C LYS A 196 -2.02 1.02 11.05
N ILE A 197 -2.15 2.32 11.33
CA ILE A 197 -2.12 3.37 10.32
C ILE A 197 -0.82 3.32 9.53
N ILE A 198 0.33 3.27 10.21
CA ILE A 198 1.65 3.25 9.56
C ILE A 198 1.80 2.00 8.69
N ASN A 199 1.52 0.82 9.23
CA ASN A 199 1.67 -0.44 8.48
C ASN A 199 0.74 -0.49 7.26
N ALA A 200 -0.50 -0.02 7.39
CA ALA A 200 -1.43 0.04 6.26
C ALA A 200 -1.03 1.10 5.22
N SER A 201 -0.54 2.26 5.66
CA SER A 201 -0.24 3.40 4.77
C SER A 201 1.07 3.23 4.01
N CYS A 202 2.05 2.52 4.57
CA CYS A 202 3.33 2.24 3.92
C CYS A 202 3.24 1.06 2.92
N GLN A 203 2.09 0.39 2.84
CA GLN A 203 1.90 -0.74 1.93
C GLN A 203 1.54 -0.28 0.51
N PRO A 204 2.15 -0.84 -0.55
CA PRO A 204 1.63 -0.72 -1.90
C PRO A 204 0.16 -1.17 -1.99
N GLY A 205 -0.73 -0.27 -2.42
CA GLY A 205 -2.18 -0.54 -2.43
C GLY A 205 -2.89 -0.24 -1.11
N GLY A 206 -2.22 0.36 -0.13
CA GLY A 206 -2.77 0.67 1.19
C GLY A 206 -4.08 1.48 1.18
N HIS A 207 -4.36 2.24 0.11
CA HIS A 207 -5.64 2.94 -0.07
C HIS A 207 -6.88 2.01 0.01
N LEU A 208 -6.71 0.71 -0.24
CA LEU A 208 -7.76 -0.31 -0.15
C LEU A 208 -8.02 -0.80 1.30
N LEU A 209 -7.10 -0.50 2.24
CA LEU A 209 -7.19 -0.89 3.65
C LEU A 209 -7.97 0.16 4.44
N ALA A 210 -8.81 -0.27 5.39
CA ALA A 210 -9.63 0.64 6.17
C ALA A 210 -8.77 1.60 7.03
N GLU A 211 -7.74 1.07 7.67
CA GLU A 211 -6.89 1.78 8.64
C GLU A 211 -5.86 2.70 7.98
N SER A 212 -5.67 2.63 6.65
CA SER A 212 -4.69 3.49 5.99
C SER A 212 -5.13 4.95 6.02
N ASN A 213 -4.13 5.83 6.16
CA ASN A 213 -4.30 7.26 6.25
C ASN A 213 -3.58 7.96 5.10
N TYR A 214 -4.29 8.88 4.43
CA TYR A 214 -3.73 9.57 3.27
C TYR A 214 -2.49 10.41 3.63
N SER A 215 -2.55 11.18 4.71
CA SER A 215 -1.42 12.00 5.17
C SER A 215 -0.17 11.15 5.46
N CYS A 216 -0.35 10.00 6.12
CA CYS A 216 0.74 9.06 6.41
C CYS A 216 1.31 8.43 5.12
N ALA A 217 0.45 8.03 4.18
CA ALA A 217 0.87 7.42 2.92
C ALA A 217 1.61 8.41 2.02
N LEU A 218 1.16 9.67 2.00
CA LEU A 218 1.84 10.74 1.29
C LEU A 218 3.23 10.99 1.89
N ALA A 219 3.35 11.10 3.21
CA ALA A 219 4.65 11.23 3.87
C ALA A 219 5.59 10.05 3.54
N ALA A 220 5.07 8.82 3.56
CA ALA A 220 5.85 7.62 3.27
C ALA A 220 6.34 7.55 1.81
N VAL A 221 5.49 7.89 0.83
CA VAL A 221 5.91 7.89 -0.59
C VAL A 221 6.94 9.01 -0.86
N LEU A 222 6.81 10.15 -0.19
CA LEU A 222 7.78 11.24 -0.31
C LEU A 222 9.13 10.86 0.30
N ALA A 223 9.13 10.21 1.46
CA ALA A 223 10.34 9.75 2.13
C ALA A 223 11.05 8.65 1.34
N SER A 224 10.30 7.66 0.84
CA SER A 224 10.86 6.53 0.07
C SER A 224 11.41 6.94 -1.30
N THR A 225 10.96 8.07 -1.86
CA THR A 225 11.39 8.55 -3.17
C THR A 225 12.39 9.71 -3.10
N LYS A 226 12.82 10.13 -1.90
CA LYS A 226 13.66 11.33 -1.69
C LYS A 226 15.00 11.28 -2.42
N ASP A 227 15.60 10.10 -2.54
CA ASP A 227 16.92 9.89 -3.14
C ASP A 227 16.84 9.44 -4.62
N MET A 228 15.65 9.47 -5.22
CA MET A 228 15.47 9.09 -6.63
C MET A 228 16.00 10.18 -7.56
N LYS A 229 16.99 9.83 -8.38
CA LYS A 229 17.61 10.75 -9.35
C LYS A 229 16.70 11.12 -10.51
N ASN A 230 15.81 10.21 -10.92
CA ASN A 230 14.86 10.46 -12.00
C ASN A 230 13.61 11.13 -11.42
N GLU A 231 13.50 12.44 -11.65
CA GLU A 231 12.41 13.28 -11.15
C GLU A 231 11.05 12.88 -11.74
N GLU A 232 11.01 12.54 -13.03
CA GLU A 232 9.78 12.13 -13.71
C GLU A 232 9.18 10.87 -13.07
N VAL A 233 10.01 9.85 -12.86
CA VAL A 233 9.60 8.61 -12.19
C VAL A 233 9.14 8.87 -10.76
N ARG A 234 9.83 9.76 -10.03
CA ARG A 234 9.44 10.18 -8.68
C ARG A 234 8.05 10.83 -8.70
N VAL A 235 7.81 11.78 -9.60
CA VAL A 235 6.51 12.46 -9.75
C VAL A 235 5.40 11.46 -10.11
N GLN A 236 5.66 10.51 -11.01
CA GLN A 236 4.69 9.45 -11.36
C GLN A 236 4.30 8.60 -10.15
N ILE A 237 5.28 8.17 -9.34
CA ILE A 237 5.02 7.34 -8.14
C ILE A 237 4.18 8.12 -7.13
N VAL A 238 4.54 9.36 -6.82
CA VAL A 238 3.80 10.16 -5.84
C VAL A 238 2.41 10.51 -6.34
N SER A 239 2.29 10.92 -7.61
CA SER A 239 1.00 11.23 -8.24
C SER A 239 0.05 10.04 -8.20
N LYS A 240 0.58 8.83 -8.41
CA LYS A 240 -0.21 7.59 -8.30
C LYS A 240 -0.79 7.41 -6.90
N VAL A 241 0.00 7.59 -5.84
CA VAL A 241 -0.49 7.46 -4.45
C VAL A 241 -1.57 8.51 -4.17
N VAL A 242 -1.34 9.76 -4.58
CA VAL A 242 -2.30 10.86 -4.42
C VAL A 242 -3.63 10.54 -5.08
N LYS A 243 -3.61 10.12 -6.36
CA LYS A 243 -4.83 9.75 -7.08
C LYS A 243 -5.53 8.53 -6.44
N GLN A 244 -4.78 7.53 -6.02
CA GLN A 244 -5.32 6.32 -5.37
C GLN A 244 -6.09 6.64 -4.08
N TYR A 245 -5.50 7.42 -3.17
CA TYR A 245 -6.15 7.78 -1.91
C TYR A 245 -7.30 8.76 -2.12
N PHE A 246 -7.20 9.65 -3.11
CA PHE A 246 -8.31 10.52 -3.51
C PHE A 246 -9.51 9.70 -4.00
N VAL A 247 -9.31 8.74 -4.91
CA VAL A 247 -10.40 7.88 -5.41
C VAL A 247 -10.98 6.99 -4.32
N ALA A 248 -10.14 6.52 -3.39
CA ALA A 248 -10.59 5.82 -2.19
C ALA A 248 -11.33 6.72 -1.17
N ARG A 249 -11.50 8.01 -1.47
CA ARG A 249 -12.18 9.01 -0.62
C ARG A 249 -11.61 9.10 0.80
N LYS A 250 -10.31 8.87 0.94
CA LYS A 250 -9.64 9.03 2.23
C LYS A 250 -9.26 10.51 2.43
N PRO A 251 -9.60 11.13 3.57
CA PRO A 251 -9.35 12.55 3.77
C PRO A 251 -7.85 12.83 3.90
N LEU A 252 -7.40 13.91 3.26
CA LEU A 252 -6.07 14.48 3.53
C LEU A 252 -6.19 15.52 4.64
N ASP A 253 -5.50 15.27 5.75
CA ASP A 253 -5.27 16.25 6.81
C ASP A 253 -3.87 16.82 6.63
N VAL A 254 -3.77 18.08 6.20
CA VAL A 254 -2.51 18.75 5.86
C VAL A 254 -1.66 18.97 7.10
N ASP A 255 -2.27 19.32 8.24
CA ASP A 255 -1.54 19.58 9.47
C ASP A 255 -0.95 18.27 10.03
N LYS A 256 -1.74 17.20 10.02
CA LYS A 256 -1.22 15.87 10.35
C LYS A 256 -0.18 15.39 9.35
N CYS A 257 -0.30 15.73 8.06
CA CYS A 257 0.71 15.39 7.05
C CYS A 257 2.08 15.98 7.38
N ARG A 258 2.13 17.20 7.90
CA ARG A 258 3.39 17.82 8.35
C ARG A 258 4.02 17.03 9.50
N ILE A 259 3.19 16.59 10.45
CA ILE A 259 3.65 15.74 11.57
C ILE A 259 4.21 14.42 11.02
N TRP A 260 3.49 13.73 10.14
CA TRP A 260 3.96 12.50 9.50
C TRP A 260 5.31 12.70 8.77
N CYS A 261 5.43 13.75 7.95
CA CYS A 261 6.67 14.08 7.26
C CYS A 261 7.82 14.38 8.23
N GLN A 262 7.57 15.00 9.37
CA GLN A 262 8.63 15.27 10.34
C GLN A 262 9.29 13.97 10.82
N PHE A 263 8.51 12.92 11.07
CA PHE A 263 9.04 11.63 11.53
C PHE A 263 9.55 10.76 10.37
N ALA A 264 8.93 10.81 9.19
CA ALA A 264 9.38 10.03 8.03
C ALA A 264 10.74 10.48 7.47
N PHE A 265 11.21 11.68 7.85
CA PHE A 265 12.48 12.27 7.39
C PHE A 265 13.48 12.48 8.56
N ASP A 266 13.31 11.80 9.69
CA ASP A 266 14.19 11.92 10.87
C ASP A 266 14.39 13.38 11.35
N GLY A 267 13.34 14.20 11.29
CA GLY A 267 13.40 15.62 11.66
C GLY A 267 14.06 16.54 10.62
N ASN A 268 14.62 16.02 9.52
CA ASN A 268 15.18 16.81 8.40
C ASN A 268 14.08 17.38 7.47
N TYR A 269 12.96 17.83 8.03
CA TYR A 269 11.84 18.37 7.27
C TYR A 269 12.11 19.77 6.71
N ARG A 270 13.29 20.37 6.95
CA ARG A 270 13.69 21.67 6.34
C ARG A 270 13.60 21.67 4.81
N MET A 271 13.57 20.49 4.18
CA MET A 271 13.22 20.28 2.77
C MET A 271 11.80 20.78 2.37
N LEU A 272 10.86 20.92 3.31
CA LEU A 272 9.48 21.39 3.06
C LEU A 272 9.34 22.93 3.04
N ASN A 273 10.33 23.65 3.59
CA ASN A 273 10.24 25.10 3.81
C ASN A 273 11.18 25.94 2.91
N ASN A 274 12.07 25.31 2.14
CA ASN A 274 12.83 26.02 1.12
C ASN A 274 12.00 26.08 -0.17
N SER A 275 11.87 27.30 -0.71
CA SER A 275 11.18 27.64 -1.96
C SER A 275 11.67 26.87 -3.20
N ASP A 276 12.80 26.18 -3.10
CA ASP A 276 13.40 25.38 -4.18
C ASP A 276 12.87 23.94 -4.26
N ASN A 277 12.03 23.49 -3.32
CA ASN A 277 11.36 22.17 -3.39
C ASN A 277 9.92 22.30 -3.95
N ASP A 278 9.88 22.70 -5.22
CA ASP A 278 8.68 22.97 -6.02
C ASP A 278 7.66 21.80 -6.02
N VAL A 279 8.14 20.56 -5.96
CA VAL A 279 7.30 19.34 -6.03
C VAL A 279 6.40 19.15 -4.79
N LEU A 280 6.92 19.38 -3.58
CA LEU A 280 6.13 19.20 -2.36
C LEU A 280 5.07 20.28 -2.23
N HIS A 281 5.44 21.54 -2.49
CA HIS A 281 4.49 22.65 -2.49
C HIS A 281 3.41 22.49 -3.55
N LYS A 282 3.76 22.03 -4.77
CA LYS A 282 2.81 21.68 -5.84
C LYS A 282 1.89 20.52 -5.44
N ILE A 283 2.41 19.47 -4.82
CA ILE A 283 1.62 18.30 -4.38
C ILE A 283 0.70 18.66 -3.21
N PHE A 284 1.17 19.46 -2.26
CA PHE A 284 0.34 19.99 -1.17
C PHE A 284 -0.76 20.92 -1.70
N LYS A 285 -0.45 21.86 -2.61
CA LYS A 285 -1.45 22.70 -3.28
C LYS A 285 -2.48 21.86 -4.04
N TYR A 286 -2.04 20.84 -4.77
CA TYR A 286 -2.92 19.92 -5.50
C TYR A 286 -3.85 19.17 -4.56
N ALA A 287 -3.30 18.56 -3.51
CA ALA A 287 -4.10 17.77 -2.59
C ALA A 287 -5.05 18.65 -1.74
N GLN A 288 -4.68 19.91 -1.45
CA GLN A 288 -5.56 20.92 -0.86
C GLN A 288 -6.71 21.32 -1.80
N LYS A 289 -6.42 21.61 -3.09
CA LYS A 289 -7.44 21.97 -4.09
C LYS A 289 -8.45 20.84 -4.29
N ASN A 290 -7.98 19.59 -4.34
CA ASN A 290 -8.84 18.41 -4.44
C ASN A 290 -9.71 18.18 -3.20
N ALA A 291 -9.18 18.43 -1.99
CA ALA A 291 -9.98 18.37 -0.77
C ALA A 291 -11.11 19.42 -0.74
N GLN A 292 -10.90 20.59 -1.35
CA GLN A 292 -11.94 21.62 -1.50
C GLN A 292 -13.03 21.23 -2.50
N ILE A 293 -12.68 20.57 -3.62
CA ILE A 293 -13.65 20.07 -4.61
C ILE A 293 -14.60 19.04 -3.99
N ILE A 294 -14.13 18.19 -3.08
CA ILE A 294 -14.97 17.22 -2.36
C ILE A 294 -15.99 17.95 -1.48
N LYS A 295 -15.55 18.95 -0.70
CA LYS A 295 -16.45 19.74 0.16
C LYS A 295 -17.53 20.47 -0.62
N LEU A 296 -17.23 20.92 -1.84
CA LEU A 296 -18.22 21.59 -2.70
C LEU A 296 -19.25 20.60 -3.27
N ARG A 297 -18.84 19.37 -3.61
CA ARG A 297 -19.75 18.34 -4.12
C ARG A 297 -20.63 17.68 -3.06
N GLU A 298 -20.24 17.72 -1.79
CA GLU A 298 -21.09 17.27 -0.67
C GLU A 298 -22.21 18.26 -0.32
N VAL A 299 -22.17 19.50 -0.85
CA VAL A 299 -23.21 20.52 -0.66
C VAL A 299 -24.24 20.50 -1.80
N GLU A 300 -23.96 19.78 -2.89
CA GLU A 300 -24.83 19.66 -4.08
C GLU A 300 -25.69 18.38 -4.08
N PHE A 301 -25.65 17.56 -3.02
CA PHE A 301 -26.52 16.40 -2.78
C PHE A 301 -27.26 16.53 -1.44
#